data_AF-A0A8T7CZB5-F1
#
_entry.id   AF-A0A8T7CZB5-F1
#
_cell.length_a   1.000
_cell.length_b   1.000
_cell.length_c   1.000
_cell.angle_alpha   90.00
_cell.angle_beta   90.00
_cell.angle_gamma   90.00
#
_symmetry.space_group_name_H-M   'P 1'
#
loop_
_entity.id
_entity.type
_entity.pdbx_description
1 polymer ?
#
loop_
_entity_poly.entity_id
_entity_poly.type
_entity_poly.pdbx_seq_one_letter_code
_entity_poly.pdbx_strand_id
1 'polypeptide(L)'
;HRAMTEVGADISVSTAFVNAVREQGIDKALALPGVPQPSRVFTSTTFQFIQDNRPHQVAAALALGREHIIPSMFRSILKKIGVSEKQAPIFHFYLNRHVHLDEDFHAPLSLRLLNSLCADDEVKIQQSIDAAQQAVIARIEFWDGVLAAIKSSDKAS
;
A
#
# COMPACT_ATOMS: atom_id res chain seq x y z
N HIS A 1 3.53 11.58 -10.76
CA HIS A 1 4.88 11.03 -10.57
C HIS A 1 5.96 12.05 -10.13
N ARG A 2 5.62 13.26 -9.65
CA ARG A 2 6.62 14.32 -9.32
C ARG A 2 7.64 13.92 -8.23
N ALA A 3 7.20 13.26 -7.17
CA ALA A 3 8.10 12.78 -6.11
C ALA A 3 9.09 11.71 -6.60
N MET A 4 8.67 10.86 -7.55
CA MET A 4 9.54 9.83 -8.14
C MET A 4 10.62 10.47 -9.03
N THR A 5 10.26 11.51 -9.78
CA THR A 5 11.22 12.24 -10.61
C THR A 5 12.26 13.02 -9.81
N GLU A 6 11.92 13.49 -8.60
CA GLU A 6 12.89 14.16 -7.70
C GLU A 6 14.05 13.25 -7.29
N VAL A 7 13.80 11.94 -7.20
CA VAL A 7 14.80 10.92 -6.84
C VAL A 7 15.36 10.18 -8.05
N GLY A 8 15.10 10.68 -9.28
CA GLY A 8 15.63 10.10 -10.51
C GLY A 8 15.04 8.74 -10.89
N ALA A 9 13.88 8.36 -10.35
CA ALA A 9 13.27 7.08 -10.70
C ALA A 9 12.73 7.10 -12.14
N ASP A 10 12.90 5.99 -12.86
CA ASP A 10 12.20 5.79 -14.13
C ASP A 10 10.69 5.61 -13.87
N ILE A 11 9.89 6.49 -14.47
CA ILE A 11 8.44 6.52 -14.31
C ILE A 11 7.70 5.89 -15.50
N SER A 12 8.41 5.41 -16.52
CA SER A 12 7.83 4.88 -17.77
C SER A 12 6.78 3.79 -17.50
N VAL A 13 7.16 2.77 -16.74
CA VAL A 13 6.30 1.64 -16.35
C VAL A 13 5.09 2.12 -15.55
N SER A 14 5.31 2.97 -14.54
CA SER A 14 4.23 3.47 -13.69
C SER A 14 3.24 4.37 -14.46
N THR A 15 3.72 5.12 -15.44
CA THR A 15 2.90 5.96 -16.32
C THR A 15 2.06 5.08 -17.26
N ALA A 16 2.68 4.07 -17.88
CA ALA A 16 1.99 3.11 -18.73
C ALA A 16 0.91 2.35 -17.95
N PHE A 17 1.20 1.94 -16.72
CA PHE A 17 0.23 1.30 -15.82
C PHE A 17 -0.97 2.21 -15.55
N VAL A 18 -0.75 3.46 -15.13
CA VAL A 18 -1.85 4.41 -14.84
C VAL A 18 -2.71 4.68 -16.09
N ASN A 19 -2.10 4.81 -17.27
CA ASN A 19 -2.84 4.98 -18.52
C ASN A 19 -3.70 3.74 -18.83
N ALA A 20 -3.14 2.54 -18.70
CA ALA A 20 -3.90 1.30 -18.89
C ALA A 20 -5.06 1.16 -17.89
N VAL A 21 -4.89 1.57 -16.63
CA VAL A 21 -6.01 1.57 -15.66
C VAL A 21 -7.17 2.43 -16.16
N ARG A 22 -6.87 3.63 -16.71
CA ARG A 22 -7.89 4.56 -17.20
C ARG A 22 -8.63 4.04 -18.43
N GLU A 23 -7.92 3.39 -19.34
CA GLU A 23 -8.46 2.96 -20.62
C GLU A 23 -9.13 1.58 -20.55
N GLN A 24 -8.59 0.69 -19.70
CA GLN A 24 -8.84 -0.75 -19.77
C GLN A 24 -9.24 -1.37 -18.43
N GLY A 25 -9.19 -0.60 -17.34
CA GLY A 25 -9.46 -1.07 -15.99
C GLY A 25 -8.26 -1.73 -15.31
N ILE A 26 -8.40 -1.96 -14.01
CA ILE A 26 -7.31 -2.44 -13.16
C ILE A 26 -6.79 -3.84 -13.55
N ASP A 27 -7.68 -4.77 -13.92
CA ASP A 27 -7.30 -6.16 -14.20
C ASP A 27 -6.37 -6.25 -15.40
N LYS A 28 -6.71 -5.53 -16.49
CA LYS A 28 -5.88 -5.43 -17.69
C LYS A 28 -4.58 -4.67 -17.43
N ALA A 29 -4.62 -3.62 -16.63
CA ALA A 29 -3.42 -2.86 -16.27
C ALA A 29 -2.44 -3.70 -15.45
N LEU A 30 -2.95 -4.48 -14.49
CA LEU A 30 -2.13 -5.40 -13.72
C LEU A 30 -1.49 -6.44 -14.65
N ALA A 31 -2.22 -6.95 -15.66
CA ALA A 31 -1.74 -7.90 -16.67
C ALA A 31 -0.52 -7.42 -17.51
N LEU A 32 -0.15 -6.14 -17.47
CA LEU A 32 0.97 -5.63 -18.27
C LEU A 32 2.32 -6.30 -17.90
N PRO A 33 3.19 -6.59 -18.89
CA PRO A 33 4.49 -7.26 -18.65
C PRO A 33 5.44 -6.47 -17.75
N GLY A 34 5.35 -5.14 -17.76
CA GLY A 34 6.22 -4.27 -16.96
C GLY A 34 5.86 -4.21 -15.48
N VAL A 35 4.69 -4.71 -15.07
CA VAL A 35 4.25 -4.66 -13.67
C VAL A 35 4.95 -5.76 -12.87
N PRO A 36 5.75 -5.41 -11.84
CA PRO A 36 6.43 -6.40 -11.01
C PRO A 36 5.44 -7.35 -10.36
N GLN A 37 5.79 -8.64 -10.30
CA GLN A 37 4.94 -9.67 -9.71
C GLN A 37 4.51 -9.36 -8.26
N PRO A 38 5.38 -8.86 -7.36
CA PRO A 38 4.95 -8.48 -6.00
C PRO A 38 3.87 -7.39 -6.01
N SER A 39 4.01 -6.36 -6.86
CA SER A 39 3.02 -5.29 -7.00
C SER A 39 1.68 -5.82 -7.54
N ARG A 40 1.73 -6.78 -8.47
CA ARG A 40 0.55 -7.43 -9.04
C ARG A 40 -0.23 -8.19 -7.97
N VAL A 41 0.44 -9.06 -7.22
CA VAL A 41 -0.17 -9.86 -6.15
C VAL A 41 -0.77 -8.96 -5.08
N PHE A 42 0.01 -8.01 -4.55
CA PHE A 42 -0.43 -7.09 -3.50
C PHE A 42 -1.68 -6.28 -3.89
N THR A 43 -1.68 -5.75 -5.12
CA THR A 43 -2.81 -4.96 -5.63
C THR A 43 -4.02 -5.85 -5.87
N SER A 44 -3.83 -7.05 -6.40
CA SER A 44 -4.93 -8.02 -6.62
C SER A 44 -5.60 -8.40 -5.30
N THR A 45 -4.82 -8.67 -4.24
CA THR A 45 -5.37 -8.92 -2.89
C THR A 45 -6.19 -7.74 -2.38
N THR A 46 -5.72 -6.52 -2.61
CA THR A 46 -6.47 -5.31 -2.23
C THR A 46 -7.81 -5.21 -2.95
N PHE A 47 -7.83 -5.48 -4.26
CA PHE A 47 -9.07 -5.45 -5.06
C PHE A 47 -10.01 -6.62 -4.74
N GLN A 48 -9.48 -7.77 -4.30
CA GLN A 48 -10.31 -8.88 -3.84
C GLN A 48 -11.20 -8.48 -2.65
N PHE A 49 -10.66 -7.77 -1.65
CA PHE A 49 -11.48 -7.27 -0.54
C PHE A 49 -12.64 -6.38 -1.02
N ILE A 50 -12.40 -5.58 -2.06
CA ILE A 50 -13.42 -4.71 -2.65
C ILE A 50 -14.48 -5.54 -3.37
N GLN A 51 -14.06 -6.55 -4.16
CA GLN A 51 -14.93 -7.41 -4.95
C GLN A 51 -15.79 -8.34 -4.09
N ASP A 52 -15.27 -8.81 -2.96
CA ASP A 52 -15.99 -9.66 -2.01
C ASP A 52 -17.21 -8.94 -1.38
N ASN A 53 -17.31 -7.62 -1.54
CA ASN A 53 -18.44 -6.78 -1.17
C ASN A 53 -18.87 -6.95 0.30
N ARG A 54 -17.88 -7.09 1.18
CA ARG A 54 -18.03 -7.20 2.64
C ARG A 54 -17.42 -5.98 3.31
N PRO A 55 -18.22 -4.96 3.68
CA PRO A 55 -17.70 -3.68 4.17
C PRO A 55 -16.79 -3.83 5.41
N HIS A 56 -17.10 -4.75 6.32
CA HIS A 56 -16.28 -5.02 7.52
C HIS A 56 -14.90 -5.58 7.15
N GLN A 57 -14.79 -6.43 6.13
CA GLN A 57 -13.49 -6.94 5.66
C GLN A 57 -12.65 -5.84 4.99
N VAL A 58 -13.28 -5.00 4.15
CA VAL A 58 -12.60 -3.83 3.55
C VAL A 58 -12.12 -2.86 4.64
N ALA A 59 -12.98 -2.57 5.62
CA ALA A 59 -12.64 -1.71 6.75
C ALA A 59 -11.49 -2.29 7.58
N ALA A 60 -11.46 -3.60 7.80
CA ALA A 60 -10.40 -4.27 8.54
C ALA A 60 -9.06 -4.21 7.79
N ALA A 61 -9.07 -4.52 6.49
CA ALA A 61 -7.89 -4.43 5.63
C ALA A 61 -7.33 -2.99 5.57
N LEU A 62 -8.22 -1.98 5.56
CA LEU A 62 -7.83 -0.56 5.61
C LEU A 62 -7.26 -0.18 6.98
N ALA A 63 -8.03 -0.34 8.05
CA ALA A 63 -7.64 0.10 9.39
C ALA A 63 -6.35 -0.61 9.85
N LEU A 64 -6.37 -1.94 9.86
CA LEU A 64 -5.31 -2.74 10.47
C LEU A 64 -4.18 -3.06 9.48
N GLY A 65 -4.48 -3.15 8.18
CA GLY A 65 -3.49 -3.44 7.15
C GLY A 65 -2.80 -2.20 6.56
N ARG A 66 -3.35 -0.99 6.75
CA ARG A 66 -2.82 0.26 6.19
C ARG A 66 -2.64 1.36 7.23
N GLU A 67 -3.71 1.87 7.83
CA GLU A 67 -3.68 3.08 8.67
C GLU A 67 -2.74 2.92 9.88
N HIS A 68 -2.75 1.74 10.50
CA HIS A 68 -1.89 1.46 11.66
C HIS A 68 -0.42 1.15 11.30
N ILE A 69 -0.12 0.78 10.04
CA ILE A 69 1.21 0.30 9.64
C ILE A 69 2.02 1.38 8.93
N ILE A 70 1.36 2.18 8.07
CA ILE A 70 2.02 3.17 7.22
C ILE A 70 2.88 4.17 8.01
N PRO A 71 2.43 4.75 9.15
CA PRO A 71 3.22 5.74 9.88
C PRO A 71 4.59 5.22 10.32
N SER A 72 4.63 4.02 10.92
CA SER A 72 5.88 3.40 11.39
C SER A 72 6.82 3.06 10.23
N MET A 73 6.26 2.54 9.14
CA MET A 73 7.02 2.23 7.92
C MET A 73 7.61 3.49 7.29
N PHE A 74 6.82 4.56 7.15
CA PHE A 74 7.27 5.82 6.57
C PHE A 74 8.31 6.54 7.43
N ARG A 75 8.15 6.54 8.77
CA ARG A 75 9.20 7.00 9.69
C ARG A 75 10.51 6.24 9.48
N SER A 76 10.44 4.93 9.29
CA SER A 76 11.61 4.09 9.06
C SER A 76 12.29 4.40 7.72
N ILE A 77 11.51 4.66 6.66
CA ILE A 77 12.01 5.09 5.35
C ILE A 77 12.68 6.46 5.46
N LEU A 78 12.01 7.46 6.05
CA LEU A 78 12.56 8.81 6.24
C LEU A 78 13.89 8.80 6.99
N LYS A 79 14.05 7.92 7.98
CA LYS A 79 15.31 7.77 8.74
C LYS A 79 16.45 7.18 7.92
N LYS A 80 16.17 6.42 6.86
CA LYS A 80 17.15 5.61 6.11
C LYS A 80 17.34 6.00 4.64
N ILE A 81 16.50 6.88 4.08
CA ILE A 81 16.44 7.12 2.64
C ILE A 81 17.70 7.77 2.05
N GLY A 82 18.52 8.46 2.84
CA GLY A 82 19.77 9.06 2.36
C GLY A 82 19.61 10.24 1.39
N VAL A 83 18.37 10.66 1.10
CA VAL A 83 18.04 11.86 0.31
C VAL A 83 17.48 12.93 1.23
N SER A 84 18.04 14.14 1.17
CA SER A 84 17.59 15.26 2.00
C SER A 84 16.25 15.84 1.52
N GLU A 85 15.53 16.51 2.41
CA GLU A 85 14.29 17.23 2.08
C GLU A 85 14.49 18.29 0.99
N LYS A 86 15.67 18.92 0.93
CA LYS A 86 16.00 19.87 -0.14
C LYS A 86 16.13 19.21 -1.52
N GLN A 87 16.56 17.95 -1.57
CA GLN A 87 16.72 17.20 -2.82
C GLN A 87 15.40 16.61 -3.31
N ALA A 88 14.53 16.18 -2.39
CA ALA A 88 13.23 15.59 -2.74
C ALA A 88 12.09 16.13 -1.86
N PRO A 89 11.72 17.42 -2.03
CA PRO A 89 10.77 18.09 -1.14
C PRO A 89 9.36 17.50 -1.23
N ILE A 90 8.88 17.13 -2.41
CA ILE A 90 7.55 16.53 -2.55
C ILE A 90 7.53 15.13 -1.95
N PHE A 91 8.60 14.37 -2.14
CA PHE A 91 8.73 13.04 -1.53
C PHE A 91 8.68 13.10 0.01
N HIS A 92 9.50 13.98 0.61
CA HIS A 92 9.50 14.18 2.07
C HIS A 92 8.16 14.70 2.58
N PHE A 93 7.57 15.69 1.91
CA PHE A 93 6.26 16.22 2.26
C PHE A 93 5.19 15.11 2.27
N TYR A 94 5.16 14.26 1.24
CA TYR A 94 4.18 13.18 1.13
C TYR A 94 4.28 12.18 2.29
N LEU A 95 5.49 11.74 2.64
CA LEU A 95 5.68 10.80 3.75
C LEU A 95 5.37 11.44 5.10
N ASN A 96 5.89 12.64 5.37
CA ASN A 96 5.62 13.37 6.62
C ASN A 96 4.13 13.65 6.81
N ARG A 97 3.40 13.97 5.73
CA ARG A 97 1.96 14.20 5.80
C ARG A 97 1.18 12.96 6.24
N HIS A 98 1.55 11.78 5.75
CA HIS A 98 0.92 10.51 6.17
C HIS A 98 1.30 10.13 7.59
N VAL A 99 2.56 10.34 7.99
CA VAL A 99 2.98 10.12 9.39
C VAL A 99 2.15 10.97 10.36
N HIS A 100 1.94 12.25 10.04
CA HIS A 100 1.20 13.16 10.90
C HIS A 100 -0.33 12.98 10.85
N LEU A 101 -0.89 12.66 9.67
CA LEU A 101 -2.34 12.48 9.52
C LEU A 101 -2.85 11.15 10.07
N ASP A 102 -2.13 10.07 9.76
CA ASP A 102 -2.66 8.72 9.96
C ASP A 102 -2.58 8.31 11.45
N GLU A 103 -1.59 8.83 12.18
CA GLU A 103 -1.38 8.54 13.60
C GLU A 103 -2.41 9.21 14.53
N ASP A 104 -2.71 10.49 14.31
CA ASP A 104 -3.53 11.27 15.26
C ASP A 104 -5.04 11.15 15.01
N PHE A 105 -5.47 10.93 13.75
CA PHE A 105 -6.88 11.00 13.39
C PHE A 105 -7.41 9.78 12.66
N HIS A 106 -6.70 9.26 11.65
CA HIS A 106 -7.26 8.21 10.80
C HIS A 106 -7.28 6.84 11.49
N ALA A 107 -6.24 6.48 12.24
CA ALA A 107 -6.21 5.21 12.97
C ALA A 107 -7.41 5.04 13.93
N PRO A 108 -7.70 5.96 14.88
CA PRO A 108 -8.87 5.83 15.76
C PRO A 108 -10.21 5.82 15.02
N LEU A 109 -10.37 6.65 13.99
CA LEU A 109 -11.62 6.72 13.21
C LEU A 109 -11.86 5.45 12.39
N SER A 110 -10.80 4.87 11.82
CA SER A 110 -10.88 3.63 11.06
C SER A 110 -11.29 2.44 11.94
N LEU A 111 -10.79 2.36 13.18
CA LEU A 111 -11.22 1.35 14.15
C LEU A 111 -12.67 1.55 14.59
N ARG A 112 -13.12 2.79 14.81
CA ARG A 112 -14.52 3.08 15.12
C ARG A 112 -15.45 2.65 13.99
N LEU A 113 -15.06 2.91 12.74
CA LEU A 113 -15.80 2.45 11.56
C LEU A 113 -15.87 0.92 11.51
N LEU A 114 -14.73 0.24 11.70
CA LEU A 114 -14.66 -1.21 11.72
C LEU A 114 -15.58 -1.81 12.78
N ASN A 115 -15.49 -1.34 14.03
CA ASN A 115 -16.33 -1.81 15.13
C ASN A 115 -17.82 -1.61 14.84
N SER A 116 -18.19 -0.47 14.24
CA SER A 116 -19.56 -0.18 13.82
C SER A 116 -20.07 -1.16 12.74
N LEU A 117 -19.21 -1.52 11.78
CA LEU A 117 -19.56 -2.48 10.71
C LEU A 117 -19.66 -3.92 11.22
N CYS A 118 -18.84 -4.28 12.21
CA CYS A 118 -18.94 -5.57 12.90
C CYS A 118 -20.21 -5.65 13.75
N ALA A 119 -20.61 -4.57 14.43
CA ALA A 119 -21.85 -4.50 15.22
C ALA A 119 -22.02 -5.67 16.21
N ASP A 120 -20.93 -6.04 16.91
CA ASP A 120 -20.85 -7.16 17.86
C ASP A 120 -21.22 -8.54 17.28
N ASP A 121 -21.28 -8.68 15.95
CA ASP A 121 -21.48 -9.95 15.25
C ASP A 121 -20.17 -10.75 15.21
N GLU A 122 -20.14 -11.88 15.91
CA GLU A 122 -18.95 -12.74 16.02
C GLU A 122 -18.42 -13.22 14.66
N VAL A 123 -19.31 -13.48 13.69
CA VAL A 123 -18.90 -13.93 12.35
C VAL A 123 -18.22 -12.78 11.60
N LYS A 124 -18.76 -11.57 11.67
CA LYS A 124 -18.12 -10.40 11.05
C LYS A 124 -16.82 -10.04 11.72
N ILE A 125 -16.73 -10.18 13.04
CA ILE A 125 -15.50 -9.97 13.80
C ILE A 125 -14.43 -10.95 13.32
N GLN A 126 -14.74 -12.24 13.25
CA GLN A 126 -13.77 -13.24 12.78
C GLN A 126 -13.34 -12.98 11.34
N GLN A 127 -14.30 -12.70 10.44
CA GLN A 127 -14.00 -12.36 9.04
C GLN A 127 -13.13 -11.11 8.89
N SER A 128 -13.28 -10.14 9.80
CA SER A 128 -12.47 -8.92 9.84
C SER A 128 -11.05 -9.21 10.32
N ILE A 129 -10.90 -10.09 11.31
CA ILE A 129 -9.58 -10.56 11.77
C ILE A 129 -8.85 -11.26 10.62
N ASP A 130 -9.52 -12.17 9.93
CA ASP A 130 -8.94 -12.91 8.79
C ASP A 130 -8.52 -11.95 7.66
N ALA A 131 -9.38 -10.98 7.32
CA ALA A 131 -9.07 -9.96 6.31
C ALA A 131 -7.89 -9.07 6.71
N ALA A 132 -7.80 -8.67 7.98
CA ALA A 132 -6.67 -7.89 8.50
C ALA A 132 -5.37 -8.70 8.43
N GLN A 133 -5.39 -9.97 8.82
CA GLN A 133 -4.23 -10.87 8.71
C GLN A 133 -3.78 -11.01 7.26
N GLN A 134 -4.71 -11.28 6.34
CA GLN A 134 -4.41 -11.39 4.92
C GLN A 134 -3.80 -10.08 4.36
N ALA A 135 -4.31 -8.92 4.75
CA ALA A 135 -3.78 -7.62 4.32
C ALA A 135 -2.34 -7.39 4.83
N VAL A 136 -2.04 -7.80 6.08
CA VAL A 136 -0.70 -7.71 6.65
C VAL A 136 0.26 -8.68 5.95
N ILE A 137 -0.14 -9.92 5.73
CA ILE A 137 0.66 -10.93 5.03
C ILE A 137 0.99 -10.45 3.61
N ALA A 138 0.00 -9.99 2.86
CA ALA A 138 0.22 -9.47 1.50
C ALA A 138 1.23 -8.31 1.49
N ARG A 139 1.22 -7.44 2.52
CA ARG A 139 2.20 -6.35 2.66
C ARG A 139 3.60 -6.87 2.95
N ILE A 140 3.75 -7.90 3.78
CA ILE A 140 5.05 -8.53 4.04
C ILE A 140 5.61 -9.12 2.73
N GLU A 141 4.80 -9.94 2.04
CA GLU A 141 5.17 -10.55 0.76
C GLU A 141 5.54 -9.49 -0.30
N PHE A 142 4.81 -8.38 -0.34
CA PHE A 142 5.13 -7.26 -1.22
C PHE A 142 6.55 -6.73 -0.96
N TRP A 143 6.88 -6.43 0.30
CA TRP A 143 8.19 -5.87 0.65
C TRP A 143 9.33 -6.88 0.52
N ASP A 144 9.08 -8.16 0.82
CA ASP A 144 10.04 -9.23 0.56
C ASP A 144 10.34 -9.35 -0.94
N GLY A 145 9.31 -9.26 -1.78
CA GLY A 145 9.44 -9.24 -3.23
C GLY A 145 10.21 -8.02 -3.74
N VAL A 146 9.95 -6.82 -3.19
CA VAL A 146 10.72 -5.60 -3.51
C VAL A 146 12.19 -5.77 -3.11
N LEU A 147 12.47 -6.28 -1.92
CA LEU A 147 13.83 -6.51 -1.44
C LEU A 147 14.57 -7.54 -2.33
N ALA A 148 13.89 -8.61 -2.73
CA ALA A 148 14.45 -9.59 -3.65
C ALA A 148 14.80 -8.98 -5.02
N ALA A 149 13.90 -8.15 -5.57
CA ALA A 149 14.13 -7.46 -6.84
C ALA A 149 15.32 -6.48 -6.79
N ILE A 150 15.48 -5.75 -5.69
CA ILE A 150 16.65 -4.87 -5.48
C ILE A 150 17.94 -5.71 -5.46
N LYS A 151 17.97 -6.78 -4.65
CA LYS A 151 19.14 -7.66 -4.52
C LYS A 151 19.50 -8.38 -5.82
N SER A 152 18.54 -8.69 -6.69
CA SER A 152 18.82 -9.29 -8.00
C SER A 152 19.44 -8.28 -8.97
N SER A 153 19.01 -7.01 -8.91
CA SER A 153 19.56 -5.94 -9.74
C SER A 153 21.02 -5.65 -9.36
N ASP A 154 21.33 -5.61 -8.06
CA ASP A 154 22.70 -5.37 -7.56
C ASP A 154 23.69 -6.49 -7.94
N LYS A 155 23.21 -7.70 -8.24
CA LYS A 155 24.05 -8.83 -8.70
C LYS A 155 24.26 -8.84 -10.21
N ALA A 156 23.46 -8.10 -10.97
CA ALA A 156 23.51 -8.03 -12.43
C ALA A 156 24.34 -6.83 -12.95
N SER A 157 24.69 -5.90 -12.06
CA SER A 157 25.56 -4.73 -12.26
C SER A 157 26.97 -4.98 -11.73
#